data_AF-A0A4Y2PUY3-F1
#
_entry.id   AF-A0A4Y2PUY3-F1
#
_cell.length_a   1.000
_cell.length_b   1.000
_cell.length_c   1.000
_cell.angle_alpha   90.00
_cell.angle_beta   90.00
_cell.angle_gamma   90.00
#
_symmetry.space_group_name_H-M   'P 1'
#
loop_
_entity.id
_entity.type
_entity.pdbx_description
1 polymer ?
#
loop_
_entity_poly.entity_id
_entity_poly.type
_entity_poly.pdbx_seq_one_letter_code
_entity_poly.pdbx_strand_id
1 'polypeptide(L)'
;ENGFSPSELLMGRRINTTLPVAKTQLQPYSVNKKVLEAKEERRIEGQKTNYDKHHGVRNLDELDPVESGRRVYRRNRKHLIPSPDFHPEPEPEDDFDVTGYQHSPADADADPGCPPLMSSPQSPKKVPSLLKELAHLQKYLLIPM
;
A
#
# COMPACT_ATOMS: atom_id res chain seq x y z
N GLU A 1 8.83 1.80 12.49
CA GLU A 1 7.50 1.17 12.74
C GLU A 1 6.64 2.06 13.62
N ASN A 2 5.33 2.10 13.41
CA ASN A 2 4.41 3.03 14.04
C ASN A 2 4.10 2.70 15.50
N GLY A 3 4.27 1.43 15.90
CA GLY A 3 4.12 1.00 17.29
C GLY A 3 2.69 0.68 17.70
N PHE A 4 1.74 0.71 16.76
CA PHE A 4 0.36 0.27 16.95
C PHE A 4 0.11 -1.00 16.14
N SER A 5 -0.66 -1.93 16.72
CA SER A 5 -1.13 -3.10 15.99
C SER A 5 -2.26 -2.73 15.01
N PRO A 6 -2.51 -3.54 13.96
CA PRO A 6 -3.62 -3.29 13.03
C PRO A 6 -4.98 -3.21 13.73
N SER A 7 -5.21 -4.02 14.76
CA SER A 7 -6.46 -3.98 15.52
C SER A 7 -6.62 -2.68 16.31
N GLU A 8 -5.52 -2.11 16.82
CA GLU A 8 -5.57 -0.83 17.51
C GLU A 8 -5.86 0.32 16.55
N LEU A 9 -5.34 0.27 15.32
CA LEU A 9 -5.63 1.28 14.31
C LEU A 9 -7.06 1.18 13.77
N LEU A 10 -7.58 -0.03 13.61
CA LEU A 10 -8.92 -0.25 13.03
C LEU A 10 -10.05 -0.19 14.06
N MET A 11 -9.83 -0.76 15.25
CA MET A 11 -10.88 -0.93 16.27
C MET A 11 -10.63 -0.11 17.54
N GLY A 12 -9.49 0.59 17.64
CA GLY A 12 -9.14 1.36 18.84
C GLY A 12 -8.82 0.49 20.05
N ARG A 13 -8.58 -0.82 19.89
CA ARG A 13 -8.34 -1.73 21.02
C ARG A 13 -7.48 -2.93 20.63
N ARG A 14 -6.96 -3.62 21.64
CA ARG A 14 -6.31 -4.93 21.45
C ARG A 14 -7.36 -6.04 21.35
N ILE A 15 -7.02 -7.12 20.65
CA ILE A 15 -7.84 -8.32 20.56
C ILE A 15 -7.68 -9.12 21.86
N ASN A 16 -8.77 -9.72 22.34
CA ASN A 16 -8.73 -10.65 23.46
C ASN A 16 -7.96 -11.89 23.02
N THR A 17 -6.83 -12.15 23.67
CA THR A 17 -6.02 -13.35 23.43
C THR A 17 -6.02 -14.22 24.69
N THR A 18 -5.56 -15.46 24.58
CA THR A 18 -5.41 -16.37 25.73
C THR A 18 -4.43 -15.86 26.77
N LEU A 19 -3.49 -14.99 26.35
CA LEU A 19 -2.54 -14.38 27.28
C LEU A 19 -3.25 -13.33 28.15
N PRO A 20 -3.00 -13.31 29.47
CA PRO A 20 -3.60 -12.32 30.35
C PRO A 20 -3.08 -10.93 29.98
N VAL A 21 -4.01 -10.02 29.67
CA VAL A 21 -3.74 -8.61 29.36
C VAL A 21 -4.64 -7.75 30.24
N ALA A 22 -4.18 -6.54 30.58
CA ALA A 22 -4.97 -5.60 31.36
C ALA A 22 -6.29 -5.26 30.64
N LYS A 23 -7.42 -5.28 31.37
CA LYS A 23 -8.76 -5.03 30.83
C LYS A 23 -8.89 -3.66 30.15
N THR A 24 -8.09 -2.69 30.57
CA THR A 24 -8.03 -1.34 30.00
C THR A 24 -7.57 -1.33 28.54
N GLN A 25 -6.68 -2.24 28.14
CA GLN A 25 -6.20 -2.33 26.75
C GLN A 25 -7.19 -3.02 25.80
N LEU A 26 -8.20 -3.68 26.38
CA LEU A 26 -9.29 -4.33 25.65
C LEU A 26 -10.45 -3.35 25.38
N GLN A 27 -10.50 -2.22 26.10
CA GLN A 27 -11.49 -1.18 25.86
C GLN A 27 -11.06 -0.30 24.68
N PRO A 28 -12.00 0.15 23.84
CA PRO A 28 -11.71 1.11 22.77
C PRO A 28 -11.14 2.41 23.33
N TYR A 29 -10.05 2.89 22.72
CA TYR A 29 -9.45 4.19 22.95
C TYR A 29 -9.17 4.88 21.61
N SER A 30 -9.14 6.21 21.63
CA SER A 30 -8.75 7.00 20.45
C SER A 30 -7.24 7.06 20.34
N VAL A 31 -6.72 6.63 19.19
CA VAL A 31 -5.29 6.77 18.88
C VAL A 31 -4.99 8.23 18.55
N ASN A 32 -3.87 8.75 19.08
CA ASN A 32 -3.39 10.10 18.76
C ASN A 32 -2.93 10.19 17.30
N LYS A 33 -3.84 10.61 16.40
CA LYS A 33 -3.61 10.67 14.95
C LYS A 33 -2.36 11.47 14.57
N LYS A 34 -2.15 12.65 15.18
CA LYS A 34 -0.99 13.51 14.88
C LYS A 34 0.34 12.80 15.12
N VAL A 35 0.45 12.05 16.21
CA VAL A 35 1.68 11.33 16.56
C VAL A 35 1.87 10.14 15.62
N LEU A 36 0.78 9.44 15.28
CA LEU A 36 0.79 8.34 14.32
C LEU A 36 1.26 8.81 12.94
N GLU A 37 0.64 9.84 12.40
CA GLU A 37 0.93 10.42 11.07
C GLU A 37 2.38 10.92 11.00
N ALA A 38 2.85 11.67 11.99
CA ALA A 38 4.24 12.16 12.03
C ALA A 38 5.28 11.02 12.10
N LYS A 39 4.88 9.83 12.57
CA LYS A 39 5.75 8.65 12.63
C LYS A 39 5.69 7.86 11.32
N GLU A 40 4.52 7.80 10.69
CA GLU A 40 4.31 7.21 9.35
C GLU A 40 5.05 8.01 8.29
N GLU A 41 4.94 9.34 8.31
CA GLU A 41 5.57 10.25 7.35
C GLU A 41 7.09 10.09 7.36
N ARG A 42 7.71 10.17 8.54
CA ARG A 42 9.14 9.90 8.70
C ARG A 42 9.55 8.51 8.20
N ARG A 43 8.69 7.50 8.37
CA ARG A 43 8.94 6.14 7.86
C ARG A 43 8.89 6.12 6.34
N ILE A 44 7.88 6.72 5.73
CA ILE A 44 7.69 6.76 4.27
C ILE A 44 8.82 7.56 3.62
N GLU A 45 9.15 8.73 4.15
CA GLU A 45 10.24 9.57 3.67
C GLU A 45 11.60 8.86 3.78
N GLY A 46 11.85 8.20 4.91
CA GLY A 46 13.05 7.38 5.10
C GLY A 46 13.13 6.24 4.07
N GLN A 47 12.02 5.55 3.81
CA GLN A 47 11.98 4.49 2.80
C GLN A 47 12.20 5.04 1.39
N LYS A 48 11.54 6.14 1.03
CA LYS A 48 11.69 6.81 -0.26
C LYS A 48 13.13 7.23 -0.49
N THR A 49 13.71 8.01 0.43
CA THR A 49 15.09 8.49 0.30
C THR A 49 16.10 7.35 0.24
N ASN A 50 15.90 6.27 1.00
CA ASN A 50 16.75 5.09 0.94
C ASN A 50 16.64 4.39 -0.42
N TYR A 51 15.42 4.20 -0.92
CA TYR A 51 15.18 3.62 -2.24
C TYR A 51 15.80 4.47 -3.35
N ASP A 52 15.56 5.78 -3.33
CA ASP A 52 16.06 6.73 -4.33
C ASP A 52 17.58 6.75 -4.39
N LYS A 53 18.24 6.75 -3.22
CA LYS A 53 19.71 6.66 -3.10
C LYS A 53 20.25 5.37 -3.70
N HIS A 54 19.61 4.23 -3.46
CA HIS A 54 20.08 2.95 -3.95
C HIS A 54 19.84 2.74 -5.45
N HIS A 55 18.79 3.32 -6.01
CA HIS A 55 18.39 3.10 -7.41
C HIS A 55 18.74 4.28 -8.32
N GLY A 56 19.39 5.33 -7.80
CA GLY A 56 19.79 6.51 -8.57
C GLY A 56 18.58 7.25 -9.15
N VAL A 57 17.45 7.26 -8.44
CA VAL A 57 16.23 7.94 -8.87
C VAL A 57 16.52 9.44 -8.96
N ARG A 58 16.20 10.05 -10.09
CA ARG A 58 16.33 11.50 -10.34
C ARG A 58 14.94 12.09 -10.43
N ASN A 59 14.75 13.25 -9.80
CA ASN A 59 13.55 14.04 -10.06
C ASN A 59 13.62 14.53 -11.52
N LEU A 60 12.62 14.20 -12.32
CA LEU A 60 12.42 14.88 -13.60
C LEU A 60 11.79 16.23 -13.28
N ASP A 61 12.36 17.31 -13.79
CA ASP A 61 11.68 18.60 -13.77
C ASP A 61 10.34 18.47 -14.51
N GLU A 62 9.35 19.22 -14.06
CA GLU A 62 8.06 19.34 -14.75
C GLU A 62 8.36 19.65 -16.22
N LEU A 63 8.04 18.69 -17.10
CA LEU A 63 8.20 18.91 -18.52
C LEU A 63 7.29 20.08 -18.88
N ASP A 64 7.87 21.12 -19.49
CA ASP A 64 7.06 22.13 -20.18
C ASP A 64 6.02 21.39 -21.02
N PRO A 65 4.74 21.82 -21.01
CA PRO A 65 3.71 21.22 -21.84
C PRO A 65 4.30 21.08 -23.25
N VAL A 66 4.51 19.83 -23.67
CA VAL A 66 5.03 19.56 -25.01
C VAL A 66 4.10 20.31 -25.95
N GLU A 67 4.65 21.30 -26.66
CA GLU A 67 3.98 21.94 -27.79
C GLU A 67 3.34 20.81 -28.60
N SER A 68 2.02 20.73 -28.50
CA SER A 68 1.16 19.72 -29.11
C SER A 68 1.26 19.88 -30.62
N GLY A 69 2.33 19.34 -31.19
CA GLY A 69 2.71 19.59 -32.57
C GLY A 69 4.06 18.99 -32.96
N ARG A 70 4.98 18.77 -32.02
CA ARG A 70 6.23 18.05 -32.34
C ARG A 70 6.03 16.54 -32.27
N ARG A 71 6.00 15.91 -33.45
CA ARG A 71 6.01 14.43 -33.61
C ARG A 71 7.18 13.83 -32.83
N VAL A 72 6.88 13.04 -31.80
CA VAL A 72 7.88 12.25 -31.05
C VAL A 72 8.11 10.94 -31.80
N TYR A 73 9.22 10.83 -32.53
CA TYR A 73 9.56 9.61 -33.26
C TYR A 73 10.17 8.57 -32.32
N ARG A 74 9.48 7.45 -32.09
CA ARG A 74 10.08 6.27 -31.45
C ARG A 74 11.06 5.62 -32.43
N ARG A 75 12.36 5.76 -32.17
CA ARG A 75 13.45 5.41 -33.10
C ARG A 75 13.53 3.91 -33.49
N ASN A 76 12.71 3.01 -32.93
CA ASN A 76 12.78 1.56 -33.18
C ASN A 76 11.41 0.85 -33.30
N ARG A 77 10.46 1.37 -34.09
CA ARG A 77 9.37 0.55 -34.67
C ARG A 77 9.07 1.05 -36.08
N LYS A 78 9.29 0.21 -37.08
CA LYS A 78 9.16 0.51 -38.51
C LYS A 78 7.72 0.74 -39.00
N HIS A 79 6.78 0.96 -38.09
CA HIS A 79 5.38 1.22 -38.45
C HIS A 79 4.89 2.40 -37.61
N LEU A 80 4.69 3.52 -38.30
CA LEU A 80 4.01 4.69 -37.76
C LEU A 80 2.57 4.25 -37.48
N ILE A 81 2.11 4.35 -36.23
CA ILE A 81 0.69 4.31 -35.91
C ILE A 81 0.30 5.78 -35.70
N PRO A 82 -0.49 6.39 -36.59
CA PRO A 82 -1.09 7.70 -36.32
C PRO A 82 -1.88 7.61 -35.01
N SER A 83 -1.72 8.59 -34.12
CA SER A 83 -2.64 8.71 -32.98
C SER A 83 -4.07 8.79 -33.52
N PRO A 84 -5.04 8.04 -32.97
CA PRO A 84 -6.44 8.18 -33.34
C PRO A 84 -6.89 9.61 -33.09
N ASP A 85 -7.62 10.19 -34.04
CA ASP A 85 -8.29 11.47 -33.83
C ASP A 85 -9.31 11.28 -32.72
N PHE A 86 -9.11 11.95 -31.58
CA PHE A 86 -10.10 12.03 -30.53
C PHE A 86 -11.21 12.96 -31.00
N HIS A 87 -12.21 12.40 -31.67
CA HIS A 87 -13.51 13.05 -31.77
C HIS A 87 -14.21 12.87 -30.42
N PRO A 88 -14.56 13.95 -29.69
CA PRO A 88 -15.36 13.79 -28.49
C PRO A 88 -16.66 13.09 -28.88
N GLU A 89 -16.93 11.96 -28.24
CA GLU A 89 -18.19 11.24 -28.38
C GLU A 89 -19.31 12.21 -27.94
N PRO A 90 -20.38 12.39 -28.74
CA PRO A 90 -21.47 13.26 -28.33
C PRO A 90 -22.03 12.77 -26.99
N GLU A 91 -22.24 13.71 -26.07
CA GLU A 91 -22.79 13.45 -24.74
C GLU A 91 -24.09 12.65 -24.88
N PRO A 92 -24.28 11.57 -24.11
CA PRO A 92 -25.55 10.84 -24.15
C PRO A 92 -26.66 11.78 -23.68
N GLU A 93 -27.70 11.90 -24.50
CA GLU A 93 -28.94 12.56 -24.12
C GLU A 93 -29.54 11.78 -22.92
N ASP A 94 -29.64 12.44 -21.78
CA ASP A 94 -30.19 11.88 -20.55
C ASP A 94 -31.73 11.71 -20.66
N ASP A 95 -32.18 10.60 -21.23
CA ASP A 95 -33.58 10.15 -21.12
C ASP A 95 -33.76 9.27 -19.87
N PHE A 96 -33.85 9.91 -18.69
CA PHE A 96 -34.15 9.21 -17.45
C PHE A 96 -35.63 8.79 -17.38
N ASP A 97 -35.97 7.63 -17.96
CA ASP A 97 -37.27 7.00 -17.69
C ASP A 97 -37.26 6.32 -16.32
N VAL A 98 -37.98 6.95 -15.39
CA VAL A 98 -38.15 6.63 -13.97
C VAL A 98 -39.04 5.38 -13.73
N THR A 99 -38.80 4.23 -14.37
CA THR A 99 -39.60 3.01 -14.06
C THR A 99 -38.86 1.68 -14.27
N GLY A 100 -37.66 1.52 -13.69
CA GLY A 100 -36.83 0.32 -13.92
C GLY A 100 -36.66 -0.66 -12.76
N TYR A 101 -37.00 -0.30 -11.52
CA TYR A 101 -36.79 -1.18 -10.36
C TYR A 101 -38.11 -1.79 -9.91
N GLN A 102 -38.55 -2.84 -10.60
CA GLN A 102 -39.40 -3.84 -9.98
C GLN A 102 -38.50 -4.85 -9.27
N HIS A 103 -38.53 -4.84 -7.94
CA HIS A 103 -38.00 -5.95 -7.16
C HIS A 103 -38.95 -7.14 -7.32
N SER A 104 -38.59 -8.08 -8.19
CA SER A 104 -39.16 -9.42 -8.15
C SER A 104 -38.43 -10.22 -7.08
N PRO A 105 -39.10 -10.71 -6.02
CA PRO A 105 -38.48 -11.63 -5.08
C PRO A 105 -38.63 -13.03 -5.66
N ALA A 106 -37.51 -13.66 -6.03
CA ALA A 106 -37.52 -15.05 -6.43
C ALA A 106 -36.19 -15.71 -6.03
N ASP A 107 -36.34 -16.54 -5.00
CA ASP A 107 -35.72 -17.85 -4.84
C ASP A 107 -34.31 -17.97 -4.22
N ALA A 108 -34.32 -18.79 -3.16
CA ALA A 108 -33.18 -19.35 -2.46
C ALA A 108 -32.33 -20.25 -3.37
N ASP A 109 -31.13 -20.57 -2.88
CA ASP A 109 -30.27 -21.68 -3.32
C ASP A 109 -29.36 -21.46 -4.55
N ALA A 110 -28.45 -20.48 -4.45
CA ALA A 110 -27.14 -20.62 -5.10
C ALA A 110 -26.05 -19.95 -4.25
N ASP A 111 -25.21 -20.76 -3.60
CA ASP A 111 -23.91 -20.33 -3.05
C ASP A 111 -22.97 -20.00 -4.23
N PRO A 112 -22.66 -18.73 -4.50
CA PRO A 112 -21.64 -18.40 -5.47
C PRO A 112 -20.31 -18.65 -4.77
N GLY A 113 -19.82 -19.88 -4.92
CA GLY A 113 -18.66 -20.42 -4.25
C GLY A 113 -17.53 -19.40 -4.09
N CYS A 114 -16.98 -19.33 -2.87
CA CYS A 114 -15.91 -18.44 -2.51
C CYS A 114 -14.75 -18.53 -3.53
N PRO A 115 -14.25 -17.40 -4.08
CA PRO A 115 -13.08 -17.45 -4.93
C PRO A 115 -11.86 -17.93 -4.13
N PRO A 116 -10.91 -18.66 -4.76
CA PRO A 116 -9.73 -19.17 -4.05
C PRO A 116 -8.92 -18.01 -3.47
N LEU A 117 -8.52 -18.15 -2.20
CA LEU A 117 -7.62 -17.22 -1.53
C LEU A 117 -6.29 -17.17 -2.28
N MET A 118 -5.98 -16.01 -2.88
CA MET A 118 -4.68 -15.76 -3.50
C MET A 118 -3.57 -15.97 -2.48
N SER A 119 -2.63 -16.87 -2.78
CA SER A 119 -1.46 -17.15 -1.95
C SER A 119 -0.57 -15.91 -1.87
N SER A 120 -0.28 -15.48 -0.64
CA SER A 120 0.55 -14.31 -0.34
C SER A 120 2.01 -14.53 -0.81
N PRO A 121 2.66 -13.56 -1.50
CA PRO A 121 4.06 -13.69 -1.89
C PRO A 121 4.97 -13.76 -0.66
N GLN A 122 5.71 -14.85 -0.52
CA GLN A 122 6.67 -15.04 0.55
C GLN A 122 7.91 -14.16 0.33
N SER A 123 8.02 -13.06 1.06
CA SER A 123 9.23 -12.24 1.08
C SER A 123 10.42 -13.02 1.69
N PRO A 124 11.62 -12.96 1.09
CA PRO A 124 12.80 -13.65 1.62
C PRO A 124 13.26 -13.02 2.94
N LYS A 125 13.32 -13.84 3.99
CA LYS A 125 13.84 -13.47 5.32
C LYS A 125 15.36 -13.26 5.25
N LYS A 126 15.81 -12.01 5.07
CA LYS A 126 17.17 -11.62 5.46
C LYS A 126 17.16 -11.19 6.92
N VAL A 127 17.67 -12.05 7.79
CA VAL A 127 18.02 -11.70 9.17
C VAL A 127 19.30 -10.83 9.14
N PRO A 128 19.31 -9.60 9.67
CA PRO A 128 20.55 -8.83 9.74
C PRO A 128 21.30 -9.15 11.04
N SER A 129 22.54 -9.61 10.87
CA SER A 129 23.80 -9.25 11.55
C SER A 129 23.91 -9.08 13.09
N LEU A 130 22.82 -9.00 13.87
CA LEU A 130 22.90 -8.74 15.32
C LEU A 130 23.48 -9.90 16.14
N LEU A 131 23.48 -11.11 15.59
CA LEU A 131 24.11 -12.27 16.23
C LEU A 131 25.65 -12.25 16.17
N LYS A 132 26.26 -11.49 15.24
CA LYS A 132 27.72 -11.38 15.14
C LYS A 132 28.29 -10.38 16.14
N GLU A 133 27.54 -9.32 16.42
CA GLU A 133 27.88 -8.29 17.44
C GLU A 133 27.80 -8.87 18.86
N LEU A 134 26.73 -9.61 19.18
CA LEU A 134 26.58 -10.26 20.50
C LEU A 134 27.70 -11.25 20.82
N ALA A 135 28.17 -12.00 19.81
CA ALA A 135 29.28 -12.93 19.97
C ALA A 135 30.66 -12.24 20.14
N HIS A 136 30.82 -11.02 19.61
CA HIS A 136 32.04 -10.24 19.81
C HIS A 136 32.09 -9.65 21.22
N LEU A 137 30.95 -9.17 21.72
CA LEU A 137 30.84 -8.55 23.05
C LEU A 137 30.91 -9.58 24.20
N GLN A 138 30.40 -10.80 24.00
CA GLN A 138 30.52 -11.88 25.00
C GLN A 138 31.96 -12.39 25.22
N LYS A 139 32.90 -12.15 24.29
CA LYS A 139 34.33 -12.49 24.51
C LYS A 139 35.04 -11.55 25.47
N TYR A 140 34.56 -10.33 25.65
CA TYR A 140 35.20 -9.33 26.51
C TYR A 140 34.71 -9.34 27.96
N LEU A 141 33.62 -10.08 28.25
CA LEU A 141 33.03 -10.14 29.60
C LEU A 141 33.45 -11.37 30.42
N LEU A 142 34.34 -12.23 29.88
CA LEU A 142 34.74 -13.49 30.51
C LEU A 142 36.27 -13.65 30.58
N ILE A 143 36.96 -12.64 31.13
CA ILE A 143 38.36 -12.76 31.57
C ILE A 143 38.34 -12.75 33.11
N PRO A 144 38.51 -13.91 33.78
CA PRO A 144 38.62 -13.94 35.23
C PRO A 144 40.02 -13.51 35.67
N MET A 145 40.09 -12.64 36.69
CA MET A 145 41.24 -12.49 37.59
C MET A 145 40.78 -12.85 39.00
#